data_AF-A0A1V6UJ11-F1
#
_entry.id   AF-A0A1V6UJ11-F1
#
_cell.length_a   1.000
_cell.length_b   1.000
_cell.length_c   1.000
_cell.angle_alpha   90.00
_cell.angle_beta   90.00
_cell.angle_gamma   90.00
#
_symmetry.space_group_name_H-M   'P 1'
#
loop_
_entity.id
_entity.type
_entity.pdbx_description
1 polymer ?
#
loop_
_entity_poly.entity_id
_entity_poly.type
_entity_poly.pdbx_seq_one_letter_code
_entity_poly.pdbx_strand_id
1 'polypeptide(L)'
;MTNCEDEPIRTGRLTESQRLSIPMRESWESGDFWIMYAARSNFAFDAIYWQKIDKRFFEPMTTCLDPSNAWKEKVDILEPEERQKLEEYVDPKLRHMETRVLAWDPDEHTLEYMAKMNA
;
A
#
# COMPACT_ATOMS: atom_id res chain seq x y z
N MET A 1 22.16 -1.37 -8.89
CA MET A 1 21.02 -1.56 -9.83
C MET A 1 21.42 -1.26 -11.28
N THR A 2 22.10 -0.14 -11.57
CA THR A 2 22.59 0.19 -12.92
C THR A 2 23.51 -0.88 -13.51
N ASN A 3 24.39 -1.46 -12.68
CA ASN A 3 25.37 -2.46 -13.09
C ASN A 3 24.76 -3.75 -13.70
N CYS A 4 23.49 -4.04 -13.44
CA CYS A 4 22.84 -5.24 -13.99
C CYS A 4 22.49 -5.08 -15.48
N GLU A 5 22.22 -3.85 -15.93
CA GLU A 5 21.85 -3.54 -17.31
C GLU A 5 23.07 -3.17 -18.17
N ASP A 6 24.21 -2.84 -17.54
CA ASP A 6 25.45 -2.45 -18.23
C ASP A 6 26.03 -3.56 -19.12
N GLU A 7 26.00 -4.81 -18.68
CA GLU A 7 26.48 -5.96 -19.47
C GLU A 7 25.58 -6.27 -20.70
N PRO A 8 24.24 -6.33 -20.56
CA PRO A 8 23.33 -6.37 -21.69
C PRO A 8 23.52 -5.23 -22.69
N ILE A 9 23.81 -4.01 -22.22
CA ILE A 9 24.07 -2.85 -23.07
C ILE A 9 25.40 -3.01 -23.83
N ARG A 10 26.47 -3.39 -23.12
CA ARG A 10 27.79 -3.63 -23.72
C ARG A 10 27.77 -4.73 -24.78
N THR A 11 26.99 -5.78 -24.54
CA THR A 11 26.81 -6.90 -25.48
C THR A 11 25.80 -6.62 -26.61
N GLY A 12 25.21 -5.42 -26.64
CA GLY A 12 24.25 -5.00 -27.66
C GLY A 12 22.88 -5.67 -27.58
N ARG A 13 22.57 -6.37 -26.48
CA ARG A 13 21.26 -6.99 -26.22
C ARG A 13 20.21 -5.98 -25.76
N LEU A 14 20.65 -4.85 -25.24
CA LEU A 14 19.81 -3.74 -24.77
C LEU A 14 20.40 -2.43 -25.30
N THR A 15 19.54 -1.47 -25.63
CA THR A 15 19.98 -0.09 -25.93
C THR A 15 19.91 0.78 -24.68
N GLU A 16 20.67 1.87 -24.63
CA GLU A 16 20.58 2.82 -23.51
C GLU A 16 19.16 3.39 -23.32
N SER A 17 18.41 3.58 -24.41
CA SER A 17 17.00 4.01 -24.35
C SER A 17 16.05 2.97 -23.74
N GLN A 18 16.45 1.70 -23.65
CA GLN A 18 15.69 0.62 -23.04
C GLN A 18 16.07 0.39 -21.57
N ARG A 19 17.06 1.13 -21.04
CA ARG A 19 17.49 1.03 -19.65
C ARG A 19 16.36 1.47 -18.71
N LEU A 20 15.95 0.61 -17.80
CA LEU A 20 14.83 0.89 -16.88
C LEU A 20 15.29 1.33 -15.49
N SER A 21 16.53 1.03 -15.08
CA SER A 21 16.99 1.34 -13.72
C SER A 21 16.87 2.82 -13.33
N ILE A 22 17.07 3.74 -14.27
CA ILE A 22 16.93 5.18 -14.04
C ILE A 22 15.45 5.56 -13.84
N PRO A 23 14.55 5.35 -14.83
CA PRO A 23 13.15 5.73 -14.66
C PRO A 23 12.45 4.97 -13.52
N MET A 24 12.86 3.72 -13.23
CA MET A 24 12.34 2.99 -12.05
C MET A 24 12.75 3.63 -10.73
N ARG A 25 13.98 4.12 -10.61
CA ARG A 25 14.44 4.82 -9.41
C ARG A 25 13.68 6.14 -9.25
N GLU A 26 13.58 6.91 -10.32
CA GLU A 26 12.83 8.18 -10.32
C GLU A 26 11.38 7.95 -9.92
N SER A 27 10.73 6.91 -10.44
CA SER A 27 9.35 6.54 -10.07
C SER A 27 9.21 6.11 -8.61
N TRP A 28 10.23 5.47 -8.04
CA TRP A 28 10.27 5.12 -6.62
C TRP A 28 10.39 6.37 -5.75
N GLU A 29 11.29 7.28 -6.12
CA GLU A 29 11.57 8.52 -5.39
C GLU A 29 10.41 9.52 -5.48
N SER A 30 9.80 9.68 -6.66
CA SER A 30 8.60 10.50 -6.86
C SER A 30 7.37 9.90 -6.16
N GLY A 31 7.37 8.58 -5.98
CA GLY A 31 6.32 7.80 -5.37
C GLY A 31 5.21 7.33 -6.31
N ASP A 32 5.37 7.50 -7.64
CA ASP A 32 4.43 6.96 -8.63
C ASP A 32 4.35 5.44 -8.58
N PHE A 33 5.49 4.79 -8.34
CA PHE A 33 5.57 3.35 -8.12
C PHE A 33 4.66 2.92 -6.96
N TRP A 34 4.68 3.64 -5.84
CA TRP A 34 3.90 3.31 -4.64
C TRP A 34 2.41 3.44 -4.87
N ILE A 35 1.96 4.42 -5.67
CA ILE A 35 0.56 4.55 -6.07
C ILE A 35 0.11 3.33 -6.88
N MET A 36 0.89 2.98 -7.91
CA MET A 36 0.57 1.83 -8.77
C MET A 36 0.61 0.51 -8.00
N TYR A 37 1.55 0.36 -7.07
CA TYR A 37 1.66 -0.83 -6.24
C TYR A 37 0.48 -0.93 -5.25
N ALA A 38 0.12 0.14 -4.56
CA ALA A 38 -1.01 0.18 -3.63
C ALA A 38 -2.34 -0.15 -4.31
N ALA A 39 -2.54 0.32 -5.56
CA ALA A 39 -3.73 0.01 -6.34
C ALA A 39 -3.84 -1.48 -6.73
N ARG A 40 -2.71 -2.20 -6.80
CA ARG A 40 -2.65 -3.61 -7.24
C ARG A 40 -2.48 -4.61 -6.09
N SER A 41 -1.99 -4.17 -4.94
CA SER A 41 -1.69 -5.00 -3.78
C SER A 41 -2.46 -4.52 -2.56
N ASN A 42 -3.54 -5.22 -2.23
CA ASN A 42 -4.41 -4.86 -1.10
C ASN A 42 -3.72 -5.04 0.26
N PHE A 43 -2.77 -5.97 0.37
CA PHE A 43 -2.16 -6.36 1.64
C PHE A 43 -1.26 -5.26 2.22
N ALA A 44 -0.52 -4.56 1.35
CA ALA A 44 0.38 -3.50 1.76
C ALA A 44 -0.24 -2.10 1.63
N PHE A 45 -1.51 -2.01 1.23
CA PHE A 45 -2.16 -0.74 0.92
C PHE A 45 -2.08 0.22 2.11
N ASP A 46 -2.46 -0.24 3.32
CA ASP A 46 -2.50 0.62 4.50
C ASP A 46 -1.12 1.22 4.82
N ALA A 47 -0.09 0.37 4.90
CA ALA A 47 1.27 0.82 5.16
C ALA A 47 1.80 1.78 4.07
N ILE A 48 1.52 1.48 2.80
CA ILE A 48 1.97 2.31 1.67
C ILE A 48 1.23 3.64 1.62
N TYR A 49 -0.07 3.63 1.94
CA TYR A 49 -0.87 4.83 2.03
C TYR A 49 -0.24 5.77 3.05
N TRP A 50 -0.10 5.35 4.30
CA TRP A 50 0.42 6.22 5.37
C TRP A 50 1.89 6.63 5.18
N GLN A 51 2.74 5.74 4.68
CA GLN A 51 4.18 6.03 4.60
C GLN A 51 4.60 6.77 3.32
N LYS A 52 3.85 6.64 2.22
CA LYS A 52 4.27 7.11 0.89
C LYS A 52 3.25 8.04 0.26
N ILE A 53 2.01 7.58 0.12
CA ILE A 53 0.97 8.33 -0.61
C ILE A 53 0.54 9.54 0.22
N ASP A 54 0.23 9.31 1.49
CA ASP A 54 -0.27 10.33 2.39
C ASP A 54 0.71 11.49 2.51
N LYS A 55 1.99 11.16 2.65
CA LYS A 55 3.04 12.17 2.73
C LYS A 55 3.11 13.04 1.46
N ARG A 56 3.03 12.40 0.29
CA ARG A 56 3.10 13.10 -0.99
C ARG A 56 1.98 14.13 -1.19
N PHE A 57 0.77 13.87 -0.67
CA PHE A 57 -0.40 14.73 -0.91
C PHE A 57 -0.80 15.59 0.30
N PHE A 58 -0.51 15.15 1.52
CA PHE A 58 -1.05 15.73 2.75
C PHE A 58 0.01 16.02 3.84
N GLU A 59 1.30 15.72 3.63
CA GLU A 59 2.37 16.05 4.61
C GLU A 59 2.43 17.54 4.98
N PRO A 60 2.21 18.51 4.06
CA PRO A 60 2.21 19.92 4.44
C PRO A 60 1.07 20.30 5.41
N MET A 61 0.03 19.46 5.52
CA MET A 61 -1.15 19.70 6.35
C MET A 61 -1.17 18.87 7.63
N THR A 62 -0.33 17.83 7.73
CA THR A 62 -0.39 16.88 8.86
C THR A 62 0.53 17.36 9.98
N THR A 63 -0.06 17.73 11.12
CA THR A 63 0.68 18.17 12.32
C THR A 63 0.94 17.01 13.27
N CYS A 64 0.13 15.95 13.19
CA CYS A 64 0.32 14.78 14.05
C CYS A 64 1.59 14.00 13.66
N LEU A 65 2.37 13.62 14.68
CA LEU A 65 3.55 12.77 14.52
C LEU A 65 3.25 11.28 14.68
N ASP A 66 2.04 10.93 15.12
CA ASP A 66 1.58 9.55 15.30
C ASP A 66 0.73 9.10 14.10
N PRO A 67 1.24 8.16 13.26
CA PRO A 67 0.51 7.63 12.12
C PRO A 67 -0.87 7.06 12.48
N SER A 68 -1.05 6.55 13.70
CA SER A 68 -2.31 5.95 14.17
C SER A 68 -3.41 6.99 14.38
N ASN A 69 -3.04 8.26 14.55
CA ASN A 69 -3.95 9.38 14.78
C ASN A 69 -4.01 10.35 13.58
N ALA A 70 -3.18 10.17 12.56
CA ALA A 70 -3.11 11.02 11.37
C ALA A 70 -4.41 11.12 10.58
N TRP A 71 -5.25 10.10 10.66
CA TRP A 71 -6.57 10.12 10.01
C TRP A 71 -7.53 11.15 10.63
N LYS A 72 -7.37 11.54 11.91
CA LYS A 72 -8.28 12.48 12.59
C LYS A 72 -8.20 13.87 11.98
N GLU A 73 -6.98 14.35 11.72
CA GLU A 73 -6.76 15.64 11.03
C GLU A 73 -7.33 15.61 9.61
N LYS A 74 -7.38 14.43 8.98
CA LYS A 74 -7.96 14.26 7.64
C LYS A 74 -9.47 14.25 7.63
N VAL A 75 -10.12 13.81 8.71
CA VAL A 75 -11.56 14.00 8.84
C VAL A 75 -11.88 15.49 8.84
N ASP A 76 -10.98 16.32 9.39
CA ASP A 76 -11.21 17.75 9.49
C ASP A 76 -11.17 18.52 8.16
N ILE A 77 -10.48 17.98 7.15
CA ILE A 77 -10.43 18.58 5.80
C ILE A 77 -11.61 18.19 4.90
N LEU A 78 -12.43 17.22 5.31
CA LEU A 78 -13.56 16.74 4.52
C LEU A 78 -14.76 17.70 4.64
N GLU A 79 -15.43 17.93 3.52
CA GLU A 79 -16.70 18.66 3.47
C GLU A 79 -17.79 17.89 4.24
N PRO A 80 -18.83 18.56 4.76
CA PRO A 80 -19.87 17.91 5.56
C PRO A 80 -20.52 16.70 4.86
N GLU A 81 -20.72 16.78 3.55
CA GLU A 81 -21.28 15.70 2.72
C GLU A 81 -20.33 14.50 2.61
N GLU A 82 -19.02 14.76 2.54
CA GLU A 82 -17.99 13.72 2.47
C GLU A 82 -17.83 13.01 3.82
N ARG A 83 -17.89 13.77 4.92
CA ARG A 83 -17.92 13.21 6.28
C ARG A 83 -19.14 12.32 6.48
N GLN A 84 -20.32 12.76 6.06
CA GLN A 84 -21.54 11.94 6.16
C GLN A 84 -21.37 10.61 5.41
N LYS A 85 -20.86 10.65 4.18
CA LYS A 85 -20.59 9.42 3.41
C LYS A 85 -19.56 8.53 4.09
N LEU A 86 -18.50 9.09 4.67
CA LEU A 86 -17.51 8.32 5.42
C LEU A 86 -18.18 7.55 6.57
N GLU A 87 -19.01 8.23 7.37
CA GLU A 87 -19.74 7.62 8.48
C GLU A 87 -20.67 6.50 8.00
N GLU A 88 -21.38 6.68 6.88
CA GLU A 88 -22.22 5.63 6.27
C GLU A 88 -21.46 4.32 5.98
N TYR A 89 -20.15 4.39 5.72
CA TYR A 89 -19.30 3.20 5.54
C TYR A 89 -18.65 2.70 6.82
N VAL A 90 -18.24 3.59 7.72
CA VAL A 90 -17.50 3.24 8.94
C VAL A 90 -18.42 2.60 9.97
N ASP A 91 -19.61 3.16 10.17
CA ASP A 91 -20.59 2.69 11.16
C ASP A 91 -20.96 1.20 10.99
N PRO A 92 -21.36 0.74 9.79
CA PRO A 92 -21.65 -0.68 9.59
C PRO A 92 -20.41 -1.56 9.79
N LYS A 93 -19.21 -1.10 9.43
CA LYS A 93 -17.97 -1.85 9.63
C LYS A 93 -17.65 -2.03 11.10
N LEU A 94 -17.81 -0.98 11.92
CA LEU A 94 -17.59 -1.06 13.36
C LEU A 94 -18.58 -2.02 14.03
N ARG A 95 -19.88 -1.91 13.72
CA ARG A 95 -20.89 -2.87 14.22
C ARG A 95 -20.62 -4.32 13.77
N HIS A 96 -20.17 -4.48 12.52
CA HIS A 96 -19.78 -5.78 12.02
C HIS A 96 -18.52 -6.31 12.73
N MET A 97 -17.56 -5.44 13.08
CA MET A 97 -16.35 -5.81 13.81
C MET A 97 -16.63 -6.37 15.22
N GLU A 98 -17.67 -5.90 15.89
CA GLU A 98 -18.07 -6.41 17.21
C GLU A 98 -18.59 -7.86 17.16
N THR A 99 -19.20 -8.24 16.04
CA THR A 99 -19.92 -9.52 15.91
C THR A 99 -19.20 -10.53 15.02
N ARG A 100 -18.28 -10.08 14.15
CA ARG A 100 -17.56 -10.96 13.23
C ARG A 100 -16.59 -11.86 13.98
N VAL A 101 -16.63 -13.15 13.65
CA VAL A 101 -15.59 -14.09 14.05
C VAL A 101 -14.37 -13.83 13.18
N LEU A 102 -13.24 -13.49 13.81
CA LEU A 102 -11.95 -13.42 13.13
C LEU A 102 -11.45 -14.84 12.88
N ALA A 103 -12.02 -15.50 11.87
CA ALA A 103 -11.52 -16.78 11.39
C ALA A 103 -10.37 -16.51 10.43
N TRP A 104 -9.19 -17.05 10.74
CA TRP A 104 -8.10 -17.14 9.79
C TRP A 104 -8.48 -18.20 8.74
N ASP A 105 -8.46 -17.82 7.46
CA ASP A 105 -8.74 -18.75 6.34
C ASP A 105 -7.40 -19.35 5.89
N PRO A 106 -7.14 -20.65 6.18
CA PRO A 106 -5.85 -21.25 5.88
C PRO A 106 -5.61 -21.36 4.39
N ASP A 107 -4.40 -21.04 3.95
CA ASP A 107 -3.97 -21.43 2.60
C ASP A 107 -3.78 -22.95 2.48
N GLU A 108 -3.75 -23.42 1.24
CA GLU A 108 -3.63 -24.85 0.91
C GLU A 108 -2.42 -25.50 1.60
N HIS A 109 -1.29 -24.80 1.63
CA HIS A 109 -0.07 -25.27 2.28
C HIS A 109 -0.25 -25.44 3.79
N THR A 110 -0.97 -24.53 4.45
CA THR A 110 -1.22 -24.62 5.88
C THR A 110 -2.23 -25.72 6.21
N LEU A 111 -3.23 -25.93 5.35
CA LEU A 111 -4.14 -27.09 5.48
C LEU A 111 -3.37 -28.41 5.39
N GLU A 112 -2.48 -28.54 4.42
CA GLU A 112 -1.62 -29.73 4.27
C GLU A 112 -0.73 -29.97 5.48
N TYR A 113 -0.14 -28.90 6.04
CA TYR A 113 0.66 -28.99 7.26
C TYR A 113 -0.18 -29.45 8.45
N MET A 114 -1.36 -28.86 8.66
CA MET A 114 -2.28 -29.24 9.73
C MET A 114 -2.73 -30.70 9.60
N ALA A 115 -3.00 -31.17 8.37
CA ALA A 115 -3.36 -32.55 8.11
C ALA A 115 -2.23 -33.54 8.46
N LYS A 116 -0.96 -33.18 8.19
CA LYS A 116 0.21 -33.98 8.57
C LYS A 116 0.47 -34.02 10.07
N MET A 117 0.09 -32.99 10.81
CA MET A 117 0.25 -32.92 12.28
C MET A 117 -0.83 -33.69 13.04
N ASN A 118 -1.97 -33.96 12.40
CA ASN A 118 -3.12 -34.66 12.98
C ASN A 118 -3.19 -36.17 12.58
N ALA A 119 -2.19 -36.68 11.87
CA ALA A 119 -2.06 -38.07 11.42
C ALA A 119 -1.02 -38.82 12.27
#